data_AF-A0A6M1S4Y3-F1
#
_entry.id   AF-A0A6M1S4Y3-F1
#
_cell.length_a   1.000
_cell.length_b   1.000
_cell.length_c   1.000
_cell.angle_alpha   90.00
_cell.angle_beta   90.00
_cell.angle_gamma   90.00
#
_symmetry.space_group_name_H-M   'P 1'
#
loop_
_entity.id
_entity.type
_entity.pdbx_description
1 polymer ?
#
loop_
_entity_poly.entity_id
_entity_poly.type
_entity_poly.pdbx_seq_one_letter_code
_entity_poly.pdbx_strand_id
1 'polypeptide(L)'
;MTIALTIVTDRPDAAVRALFGFSADRAPDWLAVISSIGDLSGIPTGAPVLSLWFSDGSTIEAMWREERSARSFDLDFQRHADRIADWLARRDASERKYCAEACGTGSAREEAGTGAADQPVAATSRPSAPPPAALPARAPQSSPLATKWS
;
A
#
# COMPACT_ATOMS: atom_id res chain seq x y z
N MET A 1 -3.46 -22.37 -1.83
CA MET A 1 -4.06 -21.06 -1.52
C MET A 1 -5.06 -20.73 -2.61
N THR A 2 -6.25 -20.25 -2.25
CA THR A 2 -7.31 -19.91 -3.21
C THR A 2 -7.37 -18.40 -3.35
N ILE A 3 -7.16 -17.88 -4.56
CA ILE A 3 -7.32 -16.45 -4.86
C ILE A 3 -8.81 -16.09 -4.75
N ALA A 4 -9.11 -15.09 -3.94
CA ALA A 4 -10.48 -14.62 -3.68
C ALA A 4 -10.82 -13.32 -4.43
N LEU A 5 -9.81 -12.55 -4.85
CA LEU A 5 -9.99 -11.35 -5.65
C LEU A 5 -8.76 -11.16 -6.54
N THR A 6 -8.99 -10.76 -7.79
CA THR A 6 -7.93 -10.38 -8.71
C THR A 6 -8.05 -8.89 -9.02
N ILE A 7 -6.97 -8.14 -8.86
CA ILE A 7 -6.85 -6.77 -9.35
C ILE A 7 -6.12 -6.80 -10.69
N VAL A 8 -6.72 -6.22 -11.72
CA VAL A 8 -6.04 -5.99 -13.00
C VAL A 8 -5.68 -4.51 -13.11
N THR A 9 -4.40 -4.22 -13.31
CA THR A 9 -3.90 -2.83 -13.28
C THR A 9 -2.61 -2.68 -14.07
N ASP A 10 -2.34 -1.47 -14.55
CA ASP A 10 -1.05 -1.09 -15.14
C ASP A 10 0.01 -0.70 -14.09
N ARG A 11 -0.42 -0.38 -12.86
CA ARG A 11 0.46 0.01 -11.75
C ARG A 11 0.11 -0.75 -10.47
N PRO A 12 0.68 -1.97 -10.26
CA PRO A 12 0.39 -2.80 -9.09
C PRO A 12 0.52 -2.08 -7.76
N ASP A 13 1.65 -1.40 -7.54
CA ASP A 13 1.93 -0.75 -6.26
C ASP A 13 1.00 0.45 -6.02
N ALA A 14 0.65 1.21 -7.06
CA ALA A 14 -0.32 2.30 -6.96
C ALA A 14 -1.73 1.77 -6.64
N ALA A 15 -2.15 0.68 -7.28
CA ALA A 15 -3.43 0.04 -7.03
C ALA A 15 -3.55 -0.47 -5.59
N VAL A 16 -2.53 -1.18 -5.10
CA VAL A 16 -2.52 -1.70 -3.73
C VAL A 16 -2.49 -0.55 -2.72
N ARG A 17 -1.67 0.49 -2.94
CA ARG A 17 -1.66 1.67 -2.06
C ARG A 17 -3.01 2.39 -2.05
N ALA A 18 -3.66 2.54 -3.20
CA ALA A 18 -4.94 3.24 -3.30
C ALA A 18 -6.07 2.49 -2.57
N LEU A 19 -6.09 1.16 -2.63
CA LEU A 19 -7.14 0.35 -2.02
C LEU A 19 -6.87 0.00 -0.56
N PHE A 20 -5.60 -0.24 -0.20
CA PHE A 20 -5.24 -0.81 1.10
C PHE A 20 -4.39 0.12 1.98
N GLY A 21 -3.83 1.20 1.42
CA GLY A 21 -3.00 2.16 2.16
C GLY A 21 -1.57 1.71 2.45
N PHE A 22 -1.13 0.58 1.89
CA PHE A 22 0.23 0.05 2.07
C PHE A 22 0.84 -0.47 0.76
N SER A 23 2.12 -0.81 0.81
CA SER A 23 2.90 -1.29 -0.35
C SER A 23 2.51 -2.71 -0.77
N ALA A 24 2.68 -3.03 -2.06
CA ALA A 24 2.26 -4.31 -2.65
C ALA A 24 2.92 -5.55 -2.03
N ASP A 25 4.11 -5.40 -1.42
CA ASP A 25 4.82 -6.44 -0.67
C ASP A 25 4.05 -6.94 0.58
N ARG A 26 3.08 -6.16 1.06
CA ARG A 26 2.20 -6.50 2.18
C ARG A 26 0.78 -6.87 1.75
N ALA A 27 0.56 -7.08 0.45
CA ALA A 27 -0.72 -7.52 -0.06
C ALA A 27 -1.16 -8.83 0.62
N PRO A 28 -2.46 -9.00 0.91
CA PRO A 28 -2.94 -10.25 1.45
C PRO A 28 -2.77 -11.40 0.45
N ASP A 29 -2.54 -12.60 0.99
CA ASP A 29 -2.35 -13.84 0.25
C ASP A 29 -3.55 -14.27 -0.64
N TRP A 30 -4.75 -13.86 -0.28
CA TRP A 30 -5.97 -14.10 -1.06
C TRP A 30 -6.13 -13.18 -2.27
N LEU A 31 -5.27 -12.16 -2.40
CA LEU A 31 -5.32 -11.16 -3.47
C LEU A 31 -4.28 -11.48 -4.54
N ALA A 32 -4.71 -11.54 -5.80
CA ALA A 32 -3.80 -11.52 -6.95
C ALA A 32 -3.78 -10.12 -7.57
N VAL A 33 -2.60 -9.63 -7.94
CA VAL A 33 -2.46 -8.35 -8.67
C VAL A 33 -1.76 -8.63 -10.00
N ILE A 34 -2.47 -8.41 -11.09
CA ILE A 34 -2.02 -8.71 -12.44
C ILE A 34 -1.74 -7.40 -13.18
N SER A 35 -0.51 -7.30 -13.69
CA SER A 35 -0.06 -6.18 -14.54
C SER A 35 0.61 -6.58 -15.85
N SER A 36 0.77 -7.88 -16.08
CA SER A 36 1.26 -8.45 -17.32
C SER A 36 0.09 -8.90 -18.19
N ILE A 37 0.18 -8.64 -19.49
CA ILE A 37 -0.79 -9.12 -20.48
C ILE A 37 -0.82 -10.65 -20.52
N GLY A 38 0.34 -11.31 -20.37
CA GLY A 38 0.44 -12.77 -20.42
C GLY A 38 -0.37 -13.47 -19.32
N ASP A 39 -0.49 -12.81 -18.16
CA ASP A 39 -1.15 -13.37 -16.98
C ASP A 39 -2.68 -13.23 -17.04
N LEU A 40 -3.22 -12.39 -17.94
CA LEU A 40 -4.68 -12.20 -18.10
C LEU A 40 -5.39 -13.50 -18.49
N SER A 41 -4.72 -14.34 -19.29
CA SER A 41 -5.24 -15.64 -19.72
C SER A 41 -5.41 -16.61 -18.54
N GLY A 42 -4.62 -16.45 -17.48
CA GLY A 42 -4.67 -17.27 -16.27
C GLY A 42 -5.83 -16.94 -15.33
N ILE A 43 -6.55 -15.84 -15.54
CA ILE A 43 -7.71 -15.47 -14.72
C ILE A 43 -8.87 -16.43 -15.05
N PRO A 44 -9.40 -17.19 -14.09
CA PRO A 44 -10.54 -18.08 -14.34
C PRO A 44 -11.79 -17.30 -14.76
N THR A 45 -12.58 -17.87 -15.67
CA THR A 45 -13.92 -17.33 -16.00
C THR A 45 -14.79 -17.30 -14.75
N GLY A 46 -15.51 -16.20 -14.53
CA GLY A 46 -16.35 -15.97 -13.35
C GLY A 46 -15.56 -15.54 -12.11
N ALA A 47 -14.23 -15.37 -12.19
CA ALA A 47 -13.44 -14.89 -11.06
C ALA A 47 -13.87 -13.45 -10.66
N PRO A 48 -13.80 -13.13 -9.35
CA PRO A 48 -13.91 -11.75 -8.86
C PRO A 48 -12.75 -10.90 -9.38
N VAL A 49 -13.07 -9.88 -10.18
CA VAL A 49 -12.05 -8.99 -10.76
C VAL A 49 -12.39 -7.53 -10.52
N LEU A 50 -11.38 -6.76 -10.13
CA LEU A 50 -11.44 -5.31 -10.02
C LEU A 50 -10.36 -4.68 -10.90
N SER A 51 -10.76 -3.81 -11.83
CA SER A 51 -9.83 -3.14 -12.74
C SER A 51 -9.56 -1.70 -12.30
N LEU A 52 -8.29 -1.32 -12.17
CA LEU A 52 -7.84 0.01 -11.76
C LEU A 52 -6.71 0.49 -12.67
N TRP A 53 -6.83 1.69 -13.20
CA TRP A 53 -5.87 2.25 -14.16
C TRP A 53 -5.29 3.56 -13.62
N PHE A 54 -3.97 3.71 -13.76
CA PHE A 54 -3.22 4.87 -13.27
C PHE A 54 -2.44 5.59 -14.37
N SER A 55 -2.45 5.05 -15.59
CA SER A 55 -1.87 5.68 -16.77
C SER A 55 -2.91 5.70 -17.90
N ASP A 56 -2.90 6.77 -18.70
CA ASP A 56 -3.73 6.87 -19.89
C ASP A 56 -3.20 5.96 -21.01
N GLY A 57 -4.09 5.21 -21.66
CA GLY A 57 -3.75 4.41 -22.84
C GLY A 57 -2.92 3.15 -22.54
N SER A 58 -3.10 2.54 -21.37
CA SER A 58 -2.39 1.32 -21.00
C SER A 58 -2.71 0.14 -21.94
N THR A 59 -1.67 -0.54 -22.44
CA THR A 59 -1.85 -1.72 -23.29
C THR A 59 -2.57 -2.86 -22.56
N ILE A 60 -2.28 -3.08 -21.27
CA ILE A 60 -2.99 -4.10 -20.49
C ILE A 60 -4.46 -3.74 -20.29
N GLU A 61 -4.82 -2.46 -20.21
CA GLU A 61 -6.22 -2.04 -20.18
C GLU A 61 -6.94 -2.42 -21.46
N ALA A 62 -6.34 -2.15 -22.62
CA ALA A 62 -6.91 -2.54 -23.91
C ALA A 62 -7.13 -4.05 -23.99
N MET A 63 -6.11 -4.84 -23.63
CA MET A 63 -6.21 -6.31 -23.62
C MET A 63 -7.25 -6.82 -22.61
N TRP A 64 -7.35 -6.19 -21.43
CA TRP A 64 -8.38 -6.53 -20.45
C TRP A 64 -9.80 -6.24 -20.98
N ARG A 65 -9.98 -5.14 -21.73
CA ARG A 65 -11.26 -4.82 -22.38
C ARG A 65 -11.65 -5.88 -23.42
N GLU A 66 -10.68 -6.42 -24.14
CA GLU A 66 -10.91 -7.54 -25.06
C GLU A 66 -11.29 -8.82 -24.30
N GLU A 67 -10.52 -9.18 -23.28
CA GLU A 67 -10.77 -10.37 -22.46
C GLU A 67 -12.15 -10.37 -21.80
N ARG A 68 -12.56 -9.24 -21.20
CA ARG A 68 -13.90 -9.10 -20.58
C ARG A 68 -15.06 -9.09 -21.58
N SER A 69 -14.77 -8.91 -22.87
CA SER A 69 -15.78 -9.02 -23.92
C SER A 69 -15.91 -10.46 -24.41
N ALA A 70 -14.82 -11.24 -24.38
CA ALA A 70 -14.79 -12.64 -24.75
C ALA A 70 -15.23 -13.59 -23.62
N ARG A 71 -15.00 -13.23 -22.35
CA ARG A 71 -15.25 -14.06 -21.17
C ARG A 71 -16.05 -13.29 -20.11
N SER A 72 -16.81 -14.01 -19.29
CA SER A 72 -17.55 -13.42 -18.17
C SER A 72 -16.72 -13.40 -16.89
N PHE A 73 -16.81 -12.31 -16.14
CA PHE A 73 -16.13 -12.11 -14.85
C PHE A 73 -17.10 -11.49 -13.84
N ASP A 74 -16.83 -11.68 -12.55
CA ASP A 74 -17.56 -11.01 -11.48
C ASP A 74 -16.96 -9.61 -11.28
N LEU A 75 -17.59 -8.61 -11.88
CA LEU A 75 -17.13 -7.20 -11.91
C LEU A 75 -17.90 -6.31 -10.92
N ASP A 76 -18.56 -6.89 -9.90
CA ASP A 76 -19.30 -6.13 -8.89
C ASP A 76 -18.35 -5.31 -8.02
N PHE A 77 -18.10 -4.07 -8.44
CA PHE A 77 -17.16 -3.18 -7.80
C PHE A 77 -17.49 -2.95 -6.33
N GLN A 78 -18.77 -2.71 -6.00
CA GLN A 78 -19.18 -2.39 -4.63
C GLN A 78 -18.95 -3.58 -3.71
N ARG A 79 -19.37 -4.77 -4.14
CA ARG A 79 -19.16 -6.00 -3.36
C ARG A 79 -17.67 -6.29 -3.11
N HIS A 80 -16.81 -6.03 -4.10
CA HIS A 80 -15.37 -6.22 -3.94
C HIS A 80 -14.74 -5.15 -3.05
N ALA A 81 -15.21 -3.89 -3.14
CA ALA A 81 -14.80 -2.81 -2.25
C ALA A 81 -15.21 -3.09 -0.79
N ASP A 82 -16.44 -3.56 -0.56
CA ASP A 82 -16.93 -3.94 0.77
C ASP A 82 -16.09 -5.08 1.37
N ARG A 83 -15.73 -6.08 0.55
CA ARG A 83 -14.82 -7.16 0.97
C ARG A 83 -13.46 -6.65 1.40
N ILE A 84 -12.89 -5.68 0.67
CA ILE A 84 -11.61 -5.05 1.03
C ILE A 84 -11.76 -4.29 2.35
N ALA A 85 -12.79 -3.47 2.49
CA ALA A 85 -13.08 -2.70 3.71
C ALA A 85 -13.24 -3.61 4.93
N ASP A 86 -14.00 -4.69 4.81
CA ASP A 86 -14.18 -5.70 5.85
C ASP A 86 -12.85 -6.33 6.28
N TRP A 87 -11.98 -6.63 5.33
CA TRP A 87 -10.67 -7.19 5.63
C TRP A 87 -9.77 -6.18 6.34
N LEU A 88 -9.75 -4.93 5.89
CA LEU A 88 -9.01 -3.84 6.54
C LEU A 88 -9.49 -3.63 7.98
N ALA A 89 -10.80 -3.62 8.22
CA ALA A 89 -11.37 -3.47 9.55
C ALA A 89 -10.93 -4.60 10.51
N ARG A 90 -10.90 -5.86 10.03
CA ARG A 90 -10.41 -7.01 10.81
C ARG A 90 -8.92 -6.90 11.12
N ARG A 91 -8.14 -6.46 10.13
CA ARG A 91 -6.70 -6.24 10.28
C ARG A 91 -6.42 -5.18 11.33
N ASP A 92 -7.08 -4.03 11.24
CA ASP A 92 -6.93 -2.91 12.20
C ASP A 92 -7.37 -3.28 13.61
N ALA A 93 -8.44 -4.07 13.75
CA ALA A 93 -8.86 -4.62 15.04
C ALA A 93 -7.78 -5.54 15.64
N SER A 94 -7.16 -6.39 14.80
CA SER A 94 -6.10 -7.30 15.23
C SER A 94 -4.84 -6.54 15.67
N GLU A 95 -4.44 -5.51 14.94
CA GLU A 95 -3.31 -4.66 15.31
C GLU A 95 -3.55 -3.89 16.60
N ARG A 96 -4.74 -3.30 16.78
CA ARG A 96 -5.08 -2.63 18.05
C ARG A 96 -5.01 -3.58 19.23
N LYS A 97 -5.47 -4.83 19.06
CA LYS A 97 -5.37 -5.86 20.10
C LYS A 97 -3.91 -6.15 20.43
N TYR A 98 -3.07 -6.38 19.41
CA TYR A 98 -1.64 -6.62 19.60
C TYR A 98 -0.93 -5.46 20.32
N CYS A 99 -1.20 -4.21 19.92
CA CYS A 99 -0.65 -3.03 20.57
C CYS A 99 -1.09 -2.90 22.03
N ALA A 100 -2.36 -3.19 22.34
CA ALA A 100 -2.87 -3.16 23.71
C ALA A 100 -2.20 -4.24 24.59
N GLU A 101 -2.01 -5.45 24.06
CA GLU A 101 -1.30 -6.53 24.75
C GLU A 101 0.15 -6.14 25.03
N ALA A 102 0.88 -5.64 24.02
CA ALA A 102 2.27 -5.23 24.14
C ALA A 102 2.48 -4.12 25.19
N CYS A 103 1.63 -3.09 25.19
CA CYS A 103 1.66 -2.01 26.18
C CYS A 103 1.28 -2.47 27.59
N GLY A 104 0.34 -3.42 27.70
CA GLY A 104 -0.08 -4.00 28.99
C GLY A 104 1.00 -4.86 29.66
N THR A 105 1.79 -5.61 28.88
CA THR A 105 2.89 -6.43 29.40
C THR A 105 4.13 -5.65 29.86
N GLY A 106 4.30 -4.38 29.44
CA GLY A 106 5.41 -3.54 29.88
C GLY A 106 5.30 -3.09 31.34
N SER A 107 4.07 -2.84 31.81
CA SER A 107 3.84 -2.26 33.15
C SER A 107 3.92 -3.28 34.30
N ALA A 108 3.84 -4.58 34.02
CA ALA A 108 3.88 -5.64 35.04
C ALA A 108 5.29 -6.22 35.27
N ARG A 109 6.27 -5.92 34.40
CA ARG A 109 7.64 -6.45 34.51
C ARG A 109 8.59 -5.53 35.29
N GLU A 110 8.21 -4.28 35.55
CA GLU A 110 9.04 -3.28 36.23
C GLU A 110 8.83 -3.15 37.76
N GLU A 111 7.93 -3.93 38.37
CA GLU A 111 7.76 -3.94 39.85
C GLU A 111 8.44 -5.14 40.56
N ALA A 112 9.29 -5.89 39.86
CA ALA A 112 10.09 -6.96 40.46
C ALA A 112 11.59 -6.65 40.38
N GLY A 113 12.01 -5.63 41.13
CA GLY A 113 13.39 -5.49 41.59
C GLY A 113 14.15 -4.31 41.01
N THR A 114 14.25 -3.24 41.79
CA THR A 114 15.49 -2.46 41.94
C THR A 114 15.45 -1.76 43.29
N GLY A 115 16.02 -2.42 44.31
CA GLY A 115 16.42 -1.76 45.54
C GLY A 115 17.71 -0.97 45.30
N ALA A 116 17.69 0.30 45.74
CA ALA A 116 18.78 1.11 46.28
C ALA A 116 20.19 1.09 45.62
N ALA A 117 20.56 2.22 45.02
CA ALA A 117 21.81 2.98 45.23
C ALA A 117 21.79 4.17 44.25
N ASP A 118 21.55 5.42 44.67
CA ASP A 118 22.54 6.37 45.21
C ASP A 118 23.80 6.54 44.34
N GLN A 119 23.79 7.51 43.42
CA GLN A 119 24.81 8.58 43.33
C GLN A 119 24.56 9.56 42.15
N PRO A 120 24.93 10.86 42.30
CA PRO A 120 24.79 11.88 41.28
C PRO A 120 26.08 12.03 40.44
N VAL A 121 25.98 12.12 39.12
CA VAL A 121 27.12 12.48 38.27
C VAL A 121 26.72 13.39 37.10
N ALA A 122 27.27 14.61 37.17
CA ALA A 122 27.86 15.42 36.11
C ALA A 122 27.08 15.62 34.81
N ALA A 123 26.52 16.83 34.68
CA ALA A 123 26.19 17.45 33.40
C ALA A 123 27.47 17.55 32.54
N THR A 124 27.52 16.80 31.45
CA THR A 124 28.56 16.94 30.42
C THR A 124 27.93 17.53 29.17
N SER A 125 28.45 18.68 28.77
CA SER A 125 28.00 19.53 27.67
C SER A 125 27.93 18.78 26.33
N ARG A 126 26.84 19.04 25.60
CA ARG A 126 26.61 18.57 24.22
C ARG A 126 27.46 19.40 23.24
N PRO A 127 28.28 18.80 22.36
CA PRO A 127 28.86 19.52 21.24
C PRO A 127 27.81 19.79 20.15
N SER A 128 27.76 21.03 19.68
CA SER A 128 26.95 21.50 18.56
C SER A 128 27.27 20.73 17.27
N ALA A 129 26.23 20.24 16.60
CA ALA A 129 26.33 19.73 15.23
C ALA A 129 26.42 20.89 14.22
N PRO A 130 27.25 20.79 13.17
CA PRO A 130 27.30 21.80 12.11
C PRO A 130 26.09 21.69 11.14
N PRO A 131 25.72 22.79 10.45
CA PRO A 131 24.55 22.84 9.58
C PRO A 131 24.75 22.02 8.28
N PRO A 132 23.67 21.47 7.69
CA PRO A 132 23.74 20.78 6.42
C PRO A 132 24.04 21.73 5.25
N ALA A 133 24.91 21.26 4.36
CA ALA A 133 25.34 21.96 3.16
C ALA A 133 24.18 22.23 2.19
N ALA A 134 24.22 23.41 1.57
CA ALA A 134 23.24 23.90 0.61
C ALA A 134 23.13 23.00 -0.64
N LEU A 135 21.89 22.68 -1.01
CA LEU A 135 21.56 22.09 -2.31
C LEU A 135 21.73 23.14 -3.42
N PRO A 136 22.34 22.81 -4.58
CA PRO A 136 22.40 23.72 -5.71
C PRO A 136 21.01 23.90 -6.34
N ALA A 137 20.62 25.16 -6.56
CA ALA A 137 19.39 25.56 -7.22
C ALA A 137 19.34 25.03 -8.66
N ARG A 138 18.30 24.26 -8.98
CA ARG A 138 18.00 23.83 -10.34
C ARG A 138 17.38 25.00 -11.11
N ALA A 139 18.02 25.37 -12.22
CA ALA A 139 17.58 26.43 -13.12
C ALA A 139 16.19 26.15 -13.73
N PRO A 140 15.35 27.18 -13.97
CA PRO A 140 14.06 27.01 -14.62
C PRO A 140 14.24 26.68 -16.10
N GLN A 141 13.75 25.51 -16.51
CA GLN A 141 13.56 25.22 -17.94
C GLN A 141 12.26 25.89 -18.40
N SER A 142 12.41 26.83 -19.33
CA SER A 142 11.33 27.43 -20.10
C SER A 142 10.73 26.37 -21.04
N SER A 143 9.43 26.08 -20.88
CA SER A 143 8.65 25.40 -21.92
C SER A 143 7.79 26.42 -22.66
N PRO A 144 7.94 26.58 -23.99
CA PRO A 144 6.97 27.28 -24.82
C PRO A 144 5.93 26.32 -25.40
N LEU A 145 4.86 26.93 -25.93
CA LEU A 145 3.82 26.38 -26.82
C LEU A 145 2.54 25.87 -26.16
N ALA A 146 1.65 26.82 -25.86
CA ALA A 146 0.22 26.61 -25.96
C ALA A 146 -0.20 26.72 -27.45
N THR A 147 -0.64 25.61 -28.05
CA THR A 147 -1.37 25.63 -29.32
C THR A 147 -2.83 25.34 -29.04
N LYS A 148 -3.65 26.32 -29.41
CA LYS A 148 -5.11 26.36 -29.32
C LYS A 148 -5.73 25.26 -30.17
N TRP A 149 -6.78 24.63 -29.66
CA TRP A 149 -7.72 23.84 -30.45
C TRP A 149 -8.99 24.68 -30.62
N SER A 150 -9.38 24.88 -31.87
CA SER A 150 -10.69 25.39 -32.29
C SER A 150 -11.69 24.24 -32.39
#